data_AF-A0A7J5YMN2-F1
#
_entry.id   AF-A0A7J5YMN2-F1
#
_cell.length_a   1.000
_cell.length_b   1.000
_cell.length_c   1.000
_cell.angle_alpha   90.00
_cell.angle_beta   90.00
_cell.angle_gamma   90.00
#
_symmetry.space_group_name_H-M   'P 1'
#
loop_
_entity.id
_entity.type
_entity.pdbx_description
1 polymer ?
#
loop_
_entity_poly.entity_id
_entity_poly.type
_entity_poly.pdbx_seq_one_letter_code
_entity_poly.pdbx_strand_id
1 'polypeptide(L)'
;MRLSPDELQLQASDPSVMASVLSFYLSYLLLLSLSQQLAGGFAWDGSALQFNWHPVLMNKLPWKLLHAGLMLLALIFSIVGLCAVFDFHNKNKTPNLYSLHSWIGIAATALFALQAVLGNSLGVLIVAFGLVVMRILRCFKKKTNEGNTKCLKPKPVPPSHISFPLIHLI
;
A
#
# COMPACT_ATOMS: atom_id res chain seq x y z
N MET A 1 38.84 -19.29 0.81
CA MET A 1 38.57 -20.73 0.81
C MET A 1 37.22 -20.93 0.14
N ARG A 2 37.20 -21.37 -1.13
CA ARG A 2 35.99 -21.50 -1.95
C ARG A 2 35.64 -22.99 -1.94
N LEU A 3 34.48 -23.36 -1.40
CA LEU A 3 34.01 -24.74 -1.36
C LEU A 3 33.90 -25.31 -2.79
N SER A 4 34.32 -26.55 -2.98
CA SER A 4 34.19 -27.26 -4.26
C SER A 4 32.71 -27.41 -4.61
N PRO A 5 32.30 -27.41 -5.90
CA PRO A 5 30.93 -27.70 -6.30
C PRO A 5 30.37 -28.97 -5.66
N ASP A 6 31.20 -30.00 -5.47
CA ASP A 6 30.81 -31.27 -4.85
C ASP A 6 30.50 -31.13 -3.35
N GLU A 7 31.26 -30.29 -2.63
CA GLU A 7 31.03 -29.97 -1.22
C GLU A 7 29.73 -29.16 -1.03
N LEU A 8 29.42 -28.29 -2.00
CA LEU A 8 28.16 -27.53 -2.01
C LEU A 8 26.94 -28.45 -2.23
N GLN A 9 27.09 -29.45 -3.10
CA GLN A 9 26.06 -30.46 -3.34
C GLN A 9 25.89 -31.39 -2.14
N LEU A 10 26.99 -31.76 -1.47
CA LEU A 10 26.98 -32.56 -0.24
C LEU A 10 26.26 -31.82 0.90
N GLN A 11 26.61 -30.54 1.12
CA GLN A 11 25.95 -29.67 2.10
C GLN A 11 24.45 -29.50 1.82
N ALA A 12 24.03 -29.51 0.55
CA ALA A 12 22.62 -29.41 0.16
C ALA A 12 21.84 -30.72 0.33
N SER A 13 22.51 -31.87 0.34
CA SER A 13 21.90 -33.20 0.49
C SER A 13 21.94 -33.72 1.93
N ASP A 14 22.58 -32.97 2.84
CA ASP A 14 22.52 -33.24 4.27
C ASP A 14 21.06 -33.19 4.77
N PRO A 15 20.55 -34.29 5.36
CA PRO A 15 19.15 -34.39 5.78
C PRO A 15 18.77 -33.37 6.85
N SER A 16 19.74 -32.89 7.64
CA SER A 16 19.57 -31.82 8.63
C SER A 16 19.31 -30.46 7.98
N VAL A 17 20.05 -30.13 6.92
CA VAL A 17 19.86 -28.89 6.14
C VAL A 17 18.49 -28.92 5.46
N MET A 18 18.15 -30.03 4.80
CA MET A 18 16.83 -30.19 4.19
C MET A 18 15.69 -30.11 5.20
N ALA A 19 15.83 -30.74 6.37
CA ALA A 19 14.82 -30.67 7.44
C ALA A 19 14.65 -29.26 8.00
N SER A 20 15.75 -28.48 8.14
CA SER A 20 15.70 -27.09 8.61
C SER A 20 15.00 -26.16 7.61
N VAL A 21 15.21 -26.38 6.32
CA VAL A 21 14.55 -25.63 5.25
C VAL A 21 13.05 -25.94 5.23
N LEU A 22 12.68 -27.22 5.33
CA LEU A 22 11.29 -27.65 5.38
C LEU A 22 10.57 -27.14 6.63
N SER A 23 11.21 -27.19 7.80
CA SER A 23 10.61 -26.69 9.06
C SER A 23 10.35 -25.19 9.02
N PHE A 24 11.24 -24.42 8.40
CA PHE A 24 11.02 -23.00 8.16
C PHE A 24 9.77 -22.76 7.29
N TYR A 25 9.66 -23.44 6.14
CA TYR A 25 8.49 -23.31 5.26
C TYR A 25 7.19 -23.76 5.93
N LEU A 26 7.20 -24.85 6.69
CA LEU A 26 6.03 -25.34 7.42
C LEU A 26 5.61 -24.35 8.52
N SER A 27 6.55 -23.78 9.28
CA SER A 27 6.26 -22.76 10.28
C SER A 27 5.69 -21.48 9.65
N TYR A 28 6.20 -21.08 8.49
CA TYR A 28 5.70 -19.93 7.73
C TYR A 28 4.25 -20.14 7.24
N LEU A 29 3.94 -21.32 6.68
CA LEU A 29 2.57 -21.66 6.26
C LEU A 29 1.60 -21.73 7.44
N LEU A 30 2.05 -22.26 8.59
CA LEU A 30 1.26 -22.30 9.82
C LEU A 30 0.97 -20.88 10.34
N LEU A 31 1.96 -19.99 10.33
CA LEU A 31 1.79 -18.59 10.73
C LEU A 31 0.84 -17.85 9.78
N LEU A 32 0.94 -18.09 8.46
CA LEU A 32 -0.01 -17.54 7.49
C LEU A 32 -1.44 -18.02 7.78
N SER A 33 -1.62 -19.32 8.02
CA SER A 33 -2.93 -19.92 8.30
C SER A 33 -3.54 -19.36 9.60
N LEU A 34 -2.74 -19.23 10.65
CA LEU A 34 -3.17 -18.64 11.92
C LEU A 34 -3.48 -17.14 11.78
N SER A 35 -2.68 -16.40 10.99
CA SER A 35 -2.93 -14.97 10.74
C SER A 35 -4.26 -14.74 10.00
N GLN A 36 -4.63 -15.63 9.08
CA GLN A 36 -5.91 -15.56 8.38
C GLN A 36 -7.08 -15.83 9.34
N GLN A 37 -6.93 -16.78 10.26
CA GLN A 37 -7.96 -17.08 11.27
C GLN A 37 -8.14 -15.93 12.28
N LEU A 38 -7.05 -15.29 12.70
CA LEU A 38 -7.09 -14.13 13.61
C LEU A 38 -7.63 -12.85 12.94
N ALA A 39 -7.43 -12.70 11.61
CA ALA A 39 -7.96 -11.58 10.84
C ALA A 39 -9.44 -11.73 10.44
N GLY A 40 -10.13 -12.77 10.94
CA GLY A 40 -11.53 -13.04 10.64
C GLY A 40 -11.78 -13.83 9.35
N GLY A 41 -10.73 -14.39 8.73
CA GLY A 41 -10.79 -15.37 7.64
C GLY A 41 -11.24 -14.84 6.27
N PHE A 42 -10.96 -15.63 5.24
CA PHE A 42 -11.44 -15.42 3.87
C PHE A 42 -11.94 -16.74 3.31
N ALA A 43 -13.13 -16.74 2.70
CA ALA A 43 -13.70 -17.94 2.06
C ALA A 43 -14.37 -17.58 0.73
N TRP A 44 -14.64 -18.57 -0.10
CA TRP A 44 -15.34 -18.43 -1.39
C TRP A 44 -16.44 -19.51 -1.49
N ASP A 45 -17.30 -19.58 -0.48
CA ASP A 45 -18.23 -20.69 -0.23
C ASP A 45 -19.69 -20.25 0.02
N GLY A 46 -20.02 -18.98 -0.20
CA GLY A 46 -21.34 -18.41 0.09
C GLY A 46 -21.55 -17.97 1.54
N SER A 47 -20.58 -18.19 2.43
CA SER A 47 -20.68 -17.79 3.84
C SER A 47 -20.42 -16.30 4.05
N ALA A 48 -20.64 -15.81 5.28
CA ALA A 48 -20.32 -14.42 5.66
C ALA A 48 -18.83 -14.07 5.43
N LEU A 49 -17.93 -15.06 5.45
CA LEU A 49 -16.51 -14.90 5.14
C LEU A 49 -16.25 -14.51 3.68
N GLN A 50 -17.17 -14.82 2.76
CA GLN A 50 -17.07 -14.37 1.37
C GLN A 50 -17.26 -12.85 1.26
N PHE A 51 -18.03 -12.24 2.17
CA PHE A 51 -18.20 -10.77 2.20
C PHE A 51 -16.92 -10.03 2.62
N ASN A 52 -15.98 -10.70 3.32
CA ASN A 52 -14.69 -10.09 3.68
C ASN A 52 -13.83 -9.76 2.43
N TRP A 53 -14.08 -10.40 1.29
CA TRP A 53 -13.44 -10.04 0.01
C TRP A 53 -13.93 -8.71 -0.55
N HIS A 54 -15.13 -8.26 -0.19
CA HIS A 54 -15.77 -7.07 -0.74
C HIS A 54 -14.92 -5.80 -0.56
N PRO A 55 -14.47 -5.40 0.64
CA PRO A 55 -13.61 -4.22 0.81
C PRO A 55 -12.23 -4.38 0.14
N VAL A 56 -11.69 -5.60 0.06
CA VAL A 56 -10.36 -5.86 -0.54
C VAL A 56 -10.38 -5.67 -2.06
N LEU A 57 -11.44 -6.15 -2.73
CA LEU A 57 -11.55 -6.10 -4.19
C LEU A 57 -12.14 -4.78 -4.69
N MET A 58 -12.99 -4.12 -3.91
CA MET A 58 -13.62 -2.86 -4.33
C MET A 58 -12.76 -1.64 -4.07
N ASN A 59 -11.83 -1.70 -3.12
CA ASN A 59 -10.90 -0.61 -2.89
C ASN A 59 -9.79 -0.60 -3.96
N LYS A 60 -9.92 0.30 -4.94
CA LYS A 60 -8.96 0.47 -6.05
C LYS A 60 -7.62 1.06 -5.61
N LEU A 61 -7.56 1.75 -4.47
CA LEU A 61 -6.38 2.47 -3.99
C LEU A 61 -5.16 1.56 -3.70
N PRO A 62 -5.28 0.47 -2.91
CA PRO A 62 -4.15 -0.45 -2.67
C PRO A 62 -3.61 -1.05 -3.95
N TRP A 63 -4.46 -1.43 -4.89
CA TRP A 63 -4.05 -1.98 -6.19
C TRP A 63 -3.27 -0.95 -7.03
N LYS A 64 -3.66 0.32 -7.00
CA LYS A 64 -2.91 1.41 -7.65
C LYS A 64 -1.56 1.67 -6.99
N LEU A 65 -1.49 1.62 -5.66
CA LEU A 65 -0.24 1.79 -4.93
C LEU A 65 0.72 0.61 -5.17
N LEU A 66 0.19 -0.61 -5.18
CA LEU A 66 0.93 -1.82 -5.52
C LEU A 66 1.49 -1.74 -6.95
N HIS A 67 0.65 -1.34 -7.91
CA HIS A 67 1.10 -1.12 -9.30
C HIS A 67 2.22 -0.07 -9.38
N ALA A 68 2.05 1.08 -8.72
CA ALA A 68 3.07 2.13 -8.67
C ALA A 68 4.41 1.62 -8.09
N GLY A 69 4.34 0.83 -7.02
CA GLY A 69 5.52 0.20 -6.42
C GLY A 69 6.20 -0.81 -7.34
N LEU A 70 5.43 -1.69 -7.99
CA LEU A 70 5.96 -2.66 -8.95
C LEU A 70 6.62 -1.96 -10.14
N MET A 71 6.06 -0.86 -10.64
CA MET A 71 6.66 -0.10 -11.73
C MET A 71 8.03 0.50 -11.35
N LEU A 72 8.18 1.00 -10.13
CA LEU A 72 9.49 1.47 -9.64
C LEU A 72 10.49 0.34 -9.48
N LEU A 73 10.08 -0.80 -8.92
CA LEU A 73 10.94 -1.96 -8.75
C LEU A 73 11.42 -2.51 -10.11
N ALA A 74 10.49 -2.63 -11.07
CA ALA A 74 10.81 -3.05 -12.43
C ALA A 74 11.77 -2.07 -13.12
N LEU A 75 11.65 -0.77 -12.87
CA LEU A 75 12.56 0.24 -13.43
C LEU A 75 13.98 0.07 -12.88
N ILE A 76 14.12 -0.21 -11.58
CA ILE A 76 15.43 -0.48 -10.96
C ILE A 76 16.09 -1.70 -11.61
N PHE A 77 15.35 -2.81 -11.76
CA PHE A 77 15.88 -4.00 -12.42
C PHE A 77 16.21 -3.78 -13.89
N SER A 78 15.41 -2.98 -14.60
CA SER A 78 15.68 -2.60 -15.99
C SER A 78 16.99 -1.81 -16.13
N ILE A 79 17.24 -0.84 -15.24
CA ILE A 79 18.49 -0.05 -15.23
C ILE A 79 19.70 -0.95 -14.94
N VAL A 80 19.60 -1.82 -13.92
CA VAL A 80 20.68 -2.75 -13.57
C VAL A 80 21.00 -3.71 -14.72
N GLY A 81 19.98 -4.24 -15.39
CA GLY A 81 20.15 -5.10 -16.57
C GLY A 81 20.84 -4.37 -17.71
N LEU A 82 20.48 -3.10 -17.96
CA LEU A 82 21.12 -2.29 -18.99
C LEU A 82 22.60 -2.00 -18.65
N CYS A 83 22.91 -1.64 -17.40
CA CYS A 83 24.28 -1.48 -16.92
C CYS A 83 25.10 -2.77 -17.13
N ALA A 84 24.53 -3.93 -16.77
CA ALA A 84 25.19 -5.22 -16.94
C ALA A 84 25.53 -5.55 -18.40
N VAL A 85 24.62 -5.24 -19.34
CA VAL A 85 24.84 -5.45 -20.79
C VAL A 85 25.96 -4.53 -21.31
N PHE A 86 25.94 -3.25 -20.95
CA PHE A 86 26.99 -2.32 -21.37
C PHE A 86 28.35 -2.70 -20.80
N ASP A 87 28.41 -3.10 -19.53
CA ASP A 87 29.65 -3.56 -18.90
C ASP A 87 30.21 -4.81 -19.58
N PHE A 88 29.35 -5.73 -20.00
CA PHE A 88 29.74 -6.92 -20.75
C PHE A 88 30.34 -6.57 -22.12
N HIS A 89 29.68 -5.71 -22.91
CA HIS A 89 30.20 -5.28 -24.20
C HIS A 89 31.52 -4.51 -24.09
N ASN A 90 31.63 -3.62 -23.10
CA ASN A 90 32.84 -2.83 -22.87
C ASN A 90 34.04 -3.72 -22.53
N LYS A 91 33.83 -4.78 -21.75
CA LYS A 91 34.88 -5.76 -21.42
C LYS A 91 35.28 -6.62 -22.62
N ASN A 92 34.32 -7.00 -23.47
CA ASN A 92 34.54 -7.86 -24.62
C ASN A 92 34.90 -7.11 -25.92
N LYS A 93 35.03 -5.77 -25.86
CA LYS A 93 35.32 -4.88 -26.99
C LYS A 93 34.38 -5.04 -28.18
N THR A 94 33.13 -5.41 -27.93
CA THR A 94 32.08 -5.39 -28.94
C THR A 94 31.48 -3.99 -29.01
N PRO A 95 31.22 -3.44 -30.21
CA PRO A 95 30.56 -2.14 -30.32
C PRO A 95 29.18 -2.19 -29.65
N ASN A 96 28.77 -1.10 -29.02
CA ASN A 96 27.47 -0.97 -28.38
C ASN A 96 26.40 -0.51 -29.39
N LEU A 97 25.12 -0.83 -29.13
CA LEU A 97 23.96 -0.30 -29.85
C LEU A 97 23.96 -0.52 -31.38
N TYR A 98 24.62 -1.56 -31.91
CA TYR A 98 24.62 -1.83 -33.36
C TYR A 98 23.47 -2.73 -33.82
N SER A 99 22.83 -3.45 -32.89
CA SER A 99 21.71 -4.36 -33.19
C SER A 99 20.36 -3.66 -33.03
N LEU A 100 19.42 -4.01 -33.89
CA LEU A 100 18.02 -3.57 -33.82
C LEU A 100 17.38 -3.90 -32.46
N HIS A 101 17.74 -5.06 -31.88
CA HIS A 101 17.30 -5.45 -30.53
C HIS A 101 17.71 -4.41 -29.47
N SER A 102 18.93 -3.88 -29.58
CA SER A 102 19.47 -2.90 -28.64
C SER A 102 18.76 -1.54 -28.78
N TRP A 103 18.40 -1.15 -30.00
CA TRP A 103 17.63 0.07 -30.27
C TRP A 103 16.21 0.00 -29.69
N ILE A 104 15.51 -1.12 -29.92
CA ILE A 104 14.19 -1.33 -29.35
C ILE A 104 14.28 -1.40 -27.81
N GLY A 105 15.28 -2.10 -27.28
CA GLY A 105 15.49 -2.23 -25.84
C GLY A 105 15.73 -0.89 -25.14
N ILE A 106 16.59 -0.02 -25.69
CA ILE A 106 16.85 1.29 -25.11
C ILE A 106 15.64 2.22 -25.24
N ALA A 107 14.93 2.18 -26.38
CA ALA A 107 13.71 2.95 -26.58
C ALA A 107 12.59 2.52 -25.61
N ALA A 108 12.40 1.20 -25.44
CA ALA A 108 11.43 0.66 -24.50
C ALA A 108 11.77 1.03 -23.05
N THR A 109 13.04 0.95 -22.67
CA THR A 109 13.50 1.35 -21.32
C THR A 109 13.26 2.84 -21.07
N ALA A 110 13.51 3.70 -22.06
CA ALA A 110 13.26 5.14 -21.97
C ALA A 110 11.76 5.46 -21.84
N LEU A 111 10.92 4.85 -22.67
CA LEU A 111 9.46 5.01 -22.60
C LEU A 111 8.89 4.47 -21.28
N PHE A 112 9.41 3.35 -20.79
CA PHE A 112 9.03 2.77 -19.52
C PHE A 112 9.40 3.67 -18.34
N ALA A 113 10.61 4.24 -18.34
CA ALA A 113 11.04 5.22 -17.33
C ALA A 113 10.15 6.46 -17.33
N LEU A 114 9.81 6.98 -18.51
CA LEU A 114 8.88 8.12 -18.64
C LEU A 114 7.49 7.78 -18.11
N GLN A 115 6.94 6.62 -18.49
CA GLN A 115 5.64 6.15 -18.02
C GLN A 115 5.62 5.99 -16.49
N ALA A 116 6.67 5.41 -15.91
CA ALA A 116 6.78 5.21 -14.46
C ALA A 116 6.86 6.53 -13.70
N VAL A 117 7.66 7.50 -14.16
CA VAL A 117 7.82 8.80 -13.49
C VAL A 117 6.55 9.64 -13.60
N LEU A 118 5.98 9.78 -14.80
CA LEU A 118 4.76 10.56 -15.01
C LEU A 118 3.55 9.95 -14.29
N GLY A 119 3.38 8.63 -14.40
CA GLY A 119 2.27 7.93 -13.74
C GLY A 119 2.31 8.05 -12.22
N ASN A 120 3.49 7.87 -11.62
CA ASN A 120 3.66 7.95 -10.18
C ASN A 120 3.54 9.39 -9.65
N SER A 121 4.18 10.36 -10.31
CA SER A 121 4.12 11.78 -9.90
C SER A 121 2.70 12.34 -9.98
N LEU A 122 1.98 12.06 -11.06
CA LEU A 122 0.57 12.45 -11.20
C LEU A 122 -0.31 11.75 -10.16
N GLY A 123 -0.07 10.47 -9.89
CA GLY A 123 -0.77 9.72 -8.84
C GLY A 123 -0.62 10.35 -7.46
N VAL A 124 0.60 10.72 -7.06
CA VAL A 124 0.87 11.39 -5.78
C VAL A 124 0.18 12.76 -5.72
N LEU A 125 0.22 13.54 -6.79
CA LEU A 125 -0.44 14.85 -6.86
C LEU A 125 -1.96 14.75 -6.65
N ILE A 126 -2.61 13.80 -7.31
CA ILE A 126 -4.06 13.57 -7.19
C ILE A 126 -4.43 13.17 -5.75
N VAL A 127 -3.66 12.26 -5.15
CA VAL A 127 -3.88 11.83 -3.76
C VAL A 127 -3.66 12.98 -2.79
N ALA A 128 -2.59 13.76 -2.95
CA ALA A 128 -2.30 14.93 -2.13
C ALA A 128 -3.43 15.98 -2.22
N PHE A 129 -3.86 16.30 -3.44
CA PHE A 129 -4.98 17.22 -3.67
C PHE A 129 -6.27 16.71 -3.01
N GLY A 130 -6.61 15.43 -3.19
CA GLY A 130 -7.77 14.81 -2.55
C GLY A 130 -7.73 14.87 -1.02
N LEU A 131 -6.56 14.64 -0.40
CA LEU A 131 -6.39 14.76 1.06
C LEU A 131 -6.52 16.21 1.54
N VAL A 132 -6.03 17.18 0.77
CA VAL A 132 -6.19 18.61 1.05
C VAL A 132 -7.66 19.02 0.97
N VAL A 133 -8.36 18.67 -0.11
CA VAL A 133 -9.80 18.96 -0.27
C VAL A 133 -10.61 18.29 0.85
N MET A 134 -10.34 17.03 1.18
CA MET A 134 -11.02 16.35 2.28
C MET A 134 -10.77 16.99 3.64
N ARG A 135 -9.57 17.55 3.89
CA ARG A 135 -9.30 18.34 5.10
C ARG A 135 -10.08 19.65 5.10
N ILE A 136 -10.13 20.36 3.97
CA ILE A 136 -10.89 21.61 3.82
C ILE A 136 -12.39 21.34 4.04
N LEU A 137 -12.97 20.33 3.39
CA LEU A 137 -14.37 19.95 3.55
C LEU A 137 -14.70 19.53 5.00
N ARG A 138 -13.79 18.80 5.67
CA ARG A 138 -13.94 18.49 7.10
C ARG A 138 -13.95 19.74 7.98
N CYS A 139 -13.09 20.72 7.69
CA CYS A 139 -13.10 22.01 8.38
C CYS A 139 -14.40 22.79 8.12
N PHE A 140 -14.89 22.84 6.89
CA PHE A 140 -16.17 23.47 6.55
C PHE A 140 -17.35 22.81 7.29
N LYS A 141 -17.44 21.47 7.23
CA LYS A 141 -18.47 20.70 7.94
C LYS A 141 -18.43 20.97 9.45
N LYS A 142 -17.25 21.01 10.05
CA LYS A 142 -17.07 21.31 11.48
C LYS A 142 -17.59 22.71 11.83
N LYS A 143 -17.23 23.75 11.06
CA LYS A 143 -17.75 25.11 11.29
C LYS A 143 -19.27 25.20 11.15
N THR A 144 -19.87 24.54 10.16
CA THR A 144 -21.33 24.48 10.00
C THR A 144 -22.00 23.81 11.22
N ASN A 145 -21.44 22.70 11.70
CA ASN A 145 -21.98 22.00 12.88
C ASN A 145 -21.89 22.84 14.15
N GLU A 146 -20.77 23.55 14.37
CA GLU A 146 -20.59 24.47 15.50
C GLU A 146 -21.54 25.67 15.43
N GLY A 147 -21.77 26.22 14.23
CA GLY A 147 -22.76 27.28 14.02
C GLY A 147 -24.19 26.84 14.37
N ASN A 148 -24.60 25.67 13.88
CA ASN A 148 -25.92 25.11 14.19
C ASN A 148 -26.09 24.83 15.70
N THR A 149 -25.06 24.30 16.38
CA THR A 149 -25.14 24.02 17.83
C THR A 149 -25.21 25.28 18.68
N LYS A 150 -24.58 26.40 18.28
CA LYS A 150 -24.69 27.67 19.04
C LYS A 150 -26.09 28.28 18.98
N CYS A 151 -26.81 28.16 17.85
CA CYS A 151 -28.19 28.63 17.72
C CYS A 151 -29.21 27.77 18.50
N LEU A 152 -28.86 26.50 18.76
CA LEU A 152 -29.66 25.56 19.55
C LEU A 152 -29.46 25.70 21.07
N LYS A 153 -28.52 26.55 21.54
CA LYS A 153 -28.35 26.79 22.98
C LYS A 153 -29.47 27.73 23.45
N PRO A 154 -30.41 27.29 24.31
CA PRO A 154 -31.42 28.17 24.85
C PRO A 154 -30.74 29.31 25.63
N LYS A 155 -31.22 30.56 25.43
CA LYS A 155 -30.77 31.69 26.25
C LYS A 155 -31.03 31.36 27.73
N PRO A 156 -30.08 31.66 28.64
CA PRO A 156 -30.32 31.49 30.07
C PRO A 156 -31.53 32.34 30.47
N VAL A 157 -32.57 31.68 30.98
CA VAL A 157 -33.77 32.34 31.50
C VAL A 157 -33.36 33.07 32.78
N PRO A 158 -33.56 34.39 32.90
CA PRO A 158 -33.26 35.10 34.13
C PRO A 158 -34.14 34.54 35.27
N PRO A 159 -33.63 34.46 36.52
CA PRO A 159 -34.42 33.98 37.64
C PRO A 159 -35.67 34.84 37.79
N SER A 160 -36.84 34.26 37.55
CA SER A 160 -38.11 34.88 37.89
C SER A 160 -38.19 34.98 39.40
N HIS A 161 -38.19 36.20 39.93
CA HIS A 161 -38.57 36.44 41.31
C HIS A 161 -40.06 36.11 41.45
N ILE A 162 -40.36 34.86 41.81
CA ILE A 162 -41.69 34.40 42.18
C ILE A 162 -42.03 35.09 43.50
N SER A 163 -42.76 36.20 43.43
CA SER A 163 -43.44 36.77 44.59
C SER A 163 -44.72 35.98 44.81
N PHE A 164 -44.74 35.14 45.85
CA PHE A 164 -45.96 34.47 46.32
C PHE A 164 -46.88 35.51 46.98
N PRO A 165 -48.16 35.63 46.60
CA PRO A 165 -49.10 36.41 47.39
C PRO A 165 -49.41 35.67 48.70
N LEU A 166 -49.12 36.34 49.81
CA LEU A 166 -49.47 35.92 51.16
C LEU A 166 -51.00 35.85 51.26
N ILE A 167 -51.55 34.62 51.25
CA ILE A 167 -52.96 34.39 51.54
C ILE A 167 -53.18 34.74 53.01
N HIS A 168 -53.81 35.90 53.24
CA HIS A 168 -54.29 36.30 54.55
C HIS A 168 -55.49 35.41 54.91
N LEU A 169 -55.28 34.57 55.91
CA LEU A 169 -56.29 33.77 56.59
C LEU A 169 -57.12 34.71 57.48
N ILE A 170 -58.37 34.95 57.11
CA ILE A 170 -59.49 35.34 57.99
C ILE A 170 -60.71 34.55 57.53
#